data_AF-A0A831P9S8-F1
#
_entry.id   AF-A0A831P9S8-F1
#
_cell.length_a   1.000
_cell.length_b   1.000
_cell.length_c   1.000
_cell.angle_alpha   90.00
_cell.angle_beta   90.00
_cell.angle_gamma   90.00
#
_symmetry.space_group_name_H-M   'P 1'
#
loop_
_entity.id
_entity.type
_entity.pdbx_description
1 polymer ?
#
loop_
_entity_poly.entity_id
_entity_poly.type
_entity_poly.pdbx_seq_one_letter_code
_entity_poly.pdbx_strand_id
1 'polypeptide(L)'
;MKIKWMMVVMLTALLMAAAPLAANDGTPAKEGKQETYRKAILEQAKLDINVFKEQLKGGRADGKAVTDFPLEQLIKGIETEMEHTKDPMLALEIAMDHLEELDDYYTRLEVMEHGHCKMMARGMMKMKAHKCAMHKDGKAAEPCKAEAEDKATTATEKTD
;
A
#
# COMPACT_ATOMS: atom_id res chain seq x y z
N MET A 1 -69.56 2.21 35.62
CA MET A 1 -68.13 1.88 35.84
C MET A 1 -67.43 1.55 34.52
N LYS A 2 -67.35 2.50 33.57
CA LYS A 2 -66.74 2.27 32.24
C LYS A 2 -65.98 3.48 31.67
N ILE A 3 -65.61 4.43 32.53
CA ILE A 3 -64.96 5.70 32.12
C ILE A 3 -63.53 5.83 32.69
N LYS A 4 -63.19 5.07 33.73
CA LYS A 4 -61.82 5.06 34.29
C LYS A 4 -60.79 4.26 33.47
N TRP A 5 -61.22 3.49 32.47
CA TRP A 5 -60.32 2.65 31.67
C TRP A 5 -59.87 3.29 30.36
N MET A 6 -60.61 4.28 29.83
CA MET A 6 -60.24 4.95 28.57
C MET A 6 -59.14 6.01 28.74
N MET A 7 -58.92 6.53 29.96
CA MET A 7 -57.84 7.50 30.19
C MET A 7 -56.47 6.86 30.45
N VAL A 8 -56.41 5.56 30.72
CA VAL A 8 -55.13 4.84 30.88
C VAL A 8 -54.51 4.48 29.53
N VAL A 9 -55.32 4.36 28.47
CA VAL A 9 -54.84 4.03 27.11
C VAL A 9 -54.34 5.27 26.33
N MET A 10 -54.72 6.48 26.75
CA MET A 10 -54.29 7.73 26.10
C MET A 10 -53.07 8.40 26.76
N LEU A 11 -52.62 7.91 27.93
CA LEU A 11 -51.43 8.43 28.63
C LEU A 11 -50.19 7.51 28.47
N THR A 12 -50.19 6.61 27.50
CA THR A 12 -48.99 5.86 27.06
C THR A 12 -48.54 6.28 25.66
N ALA A 13 -49.11 7.37 25.11
CA ALA A 13 -48.78 7.90 23.78
C ALA A 13 -47.77 9.07 23.83
N LEU A 14 -47.08 9.28 24.96
CA LEU A 14 -46.12 10.38 25.12
C LEU A 14 -44.93 9.97 25.99
N LEU A 15 -44.18 8.94 25.58
CA LEU A 15 -42.73 8.83 25.90
C LEU A 15 -42.06 7.68 25.14
N MET A 16 -42.05 7.74 23.81
CA MET A 16 -40.91 7.18 23.06
C MET A 16 -40.28 8.35 22.34
N ALA A 17 -39.44 9.04 23.11
CA ALA A 17 -38.48 9.98 22.60
C ALA A 17 -37.77 9.34 21.41
N ALA A 18 -37.75 10.06 20.30
CA ALA A 18 -36.83 9.82 19.22
C ALA A 18 -35.41 9.81 19.80
N ALA A 19 -34.89 8.62 20.07
CA ALA A 19 -33.47 8.44 20.21
C ALA A 19 -32.87 8.73 18.82
N PRO A 20 -31.90 9.65 18.69
CA PRO A 20 -31.10 9.66 17.49
C PRO A 20 -30.36 8.32 17.48
N LEU A 21 -30.73 7.43 16.56
CA LEU A 21 -29.80 6.42 16.05
C LEU A 21 -28.74 7.19 15.27
N ALA A 22 -27.88 7.92 15.99
CA ALA A 22 -26.54 8.19 15.53
C ALA A 22 -25.83 6.84 15.57
N ALA A 23 -26.02 6.04 14.51
CA ALA A 23 -25.02 5.09 14.10
C ALA A 23 -23.79 5.94 13.74
N ASN A 24 -23.00 6.24 14.76
CA ASN A 24 -21.61 6.61 14.59
C ASN A 24 -20.82 5.34 14.89
N ASP A 25 -20.93 4.39 13.96
CA ASP A 25 -20.07 3.21 13.84
C ASP A 25 -18.67 3.58 13.30
N GLY A 26 -18.44 4.86 13.00
CA GLY A 26 -17.13 5.46 12.79
C GLY A 26 -16.35 5.55 14.09
N THR A 27 -15.66 4.47 14.47
CA THR A 27 -14.58 4.58 15.45
C THR A 27 -13.60 5.68 14.99
N PRO A 28 -13.35 6.74 15.79
CA PRO A 28 -12.54 7.90 15.37
C PRO A 28 -11.10 7.55 14.97
N ALA A 29 -10.62 6.39 15.41
CA ALA A 29 -9.30 5.86 15.03
C ALA A 29 -9.24 5.31 13.60
N LYS A 30 -10.35 4.81 13.03
CA LYS A 30 -10.39 4.29 11.65
C LYS A 30 -10.50 5.42 10.62
N GLU A 31 -11.24 6.48 10.95
CA GLU A 31 -11.40 7.65 10.07
C GLU A 31 -10.08 8.41 9.88
N GLY A 32 -9.29 8.60 10.95
CA GLY A 32 -7.99 9.28 10.85
C GLY A 32 -6.95 8.53 10.01
N LYS A 33 -6.99 7.19 10.03
CA LYS A 33 -6.13 6.36 9.15
C LYS A 33 -6.57 6.44 7.69
N GLN A 34 -7.87 6.49 7.43
CA GLN A 34 -8.38 6.56 6.05
C GLN A 34 -7.95 7.84 5.35
N GLU A 35 -8.02 9.00 6.02
CA GLU A 35 -7.58 10.27 5.42
C GLU A 35 -6.08 10.29 5.11
N THR A 36 -5.26 9.75 5.99
CA THR A 36 -3.80 9.66 5.78
C THR A 36 -3.46 8.76 4.60
N TYR A 37 -4.11 7.59 4.50
CA TYR A 37 -3.93 6.67 3.36
C TYR A 37 -4.39 7.31 2.06
N ARG A 38 -5.57 7.94 2.07
CA ARG A 38 -6.11 8.64 0.91
C ARG A 38 -5.14 9.68 0.39
N LYS A 39 -4.60 10.53 1.28
CA LYS A 39 -3.67 11.60 0.89
C LYS A 39 -2.39 11.02 0.28
N ALA A 40 -1.81 10.00 0.91
CA ALA A 40 -0.57 9.40 0.44
C ALA A 40 -0.73 8.68 -0.92
N ILE A 41 -1.82 7.91 -1.09
CA ILE A 41 -2.11 7.20 -2.34
C ILE A 41 -2.51 8.17 -3.46
N LEU A 42 -3.25 9.24 -3.14
CA LEU A 42 -3.59 10.28 -4.10
C LEU A 42 -2.35 11.04 -4.58
N GLU A 43 -1.39 11.30 -3.69
CA GLU A 43 -0.16 12.00 -4.05
C GLU A 43 0.73 11.15 -4.98
N GLN A 44 0.90 9.87 -4.68
CA GLN A 44 1.85 9.00 -5.39
C GLN A 44 1.21 8.33 -6.62
N ALA A 45 0.04 7.71 -6.44
CA ALA A 45 -0.64 6.95 -7.49
C ALA A 45 -1.78 7.73 -8.20
N LYS A 46 -2.07 8.98 -7.78
CA LYS A 46 -3.18 9.80 -8.33
C LYS A 46 -4.55 9.10 -8.24
N LEU A 47 -4.70 8.23 -7.25
CA LEU A 47 -5.89 7.41 -7.02
C LEU A 47 -6.62 7.87 -5.75
N ASP A 48 -7.96 7.96 -5.81
CA ASP A 48 -8.79 8.25 -4.65
C ASP A 48 -9.44 6.97 -4.10
N ILE A 49 -8.95 6.51 -2.94
CA ILE A 49 -9.44 5.29 -2.28
C ILE A 49 -10.90 5.40 -1.83
N ASN A 50 -11.48 6.60 -1.74
CA ASN A 50 -12.89 6.74 -1.39
C ASN A 50 -13.83 6.29 -2.50
N VAL A 51 -13.32 6.22 -3.74
CA VAL A 51 -14.05 5.71 -4.91
C VAL A 51 -13.76 4.21 -5.10
N PHE A 52 -12.97 3.60 -4.22
CA PHE A 52 -12.63 2.19 -4.30
C PHE A 52 -13.85 1.30 -4.18
N LYS A 53 -13.91 0.35 -5.11
CA LYS A 53 -14.92 -0.68 -5.19
C LYS A 53 -14.25 -1.92 -5.76
N GLU A 54 -14.46 -3.03 -5.07
CA GLU A 54 -14.10 -4.38 -5.52
C GLU A 54 -14.66 -4.65 -6.92
N GLN A 55 -13.78 -5.04 -7.84
CA GLN A 55 -14.12 -5.31 -9.25
C GLN A 55 -13.95 -6.79 -9.59
N LEU A 56 -12.89 -7.41 -9.06
CA LEU A 56 -12.65 -8.84 -9.17
C LEU A 56 -13.52 -9.58 -8.17
N LYS A 57 -13.84 -10.84 -8.48
CA LYS A 57 -14.58 -11.70 -7.56
C LYS A 57 -13.67 -12.81 -7.10
N GLY A 58 -13.62 -13.03 -5.80
CA GLY A 58 -12.62 -13.89 -5.22
C GLY A 58 -11.30 -13.14 -5.06
N GLY A 59 -10.44 -13.69 -4.22
CA GLY A 59 -9.32 -12.95 -3.68
C GLY A 59 -9.27 -13.26 -2.19
N ARG A 60 -8.12 -13.05 -1.56
CA ARG A 60 -8.01 -13.20 -0.10
C ARG A 60 -8.34 -11.90 0.60
N ALA A 61 -8.18 -10.77 -0.10
CA ALA A 61 -8.48 -9.44 0.40
C ALA A 61 -9.95 -9.00 0.18
N ASP A 62 -10.82 -9.85 -0.37
CA ASP A 62 -12.25 -9.56 -0.55
C ASP A 62 -12.88 -9.03 0.75
N GLY A 63 -13.55 -7.87 0.65
CA GLY A 63 -14.19 -7.20 1.78
C GLY A 63 -13.24 -6.61 2.85
N LYS A 64 -11.92 -6.61 2.64
CA LYS A 64 -10.95 -5.93 3.53
C LYS A 64 -10.86 -4.44 3.22
N ALA A 65 -10.51 -3.65 4.24
CA ALA A 65 -10.29 -2.22 4.04
C ALA A 65 -8.88 -1.96 3.53
N VAL A 66 -8.70 -0.97 2.66
CA VAL A 66 -7.37 -0.53 2.19
C VAL A 66 -6.45 -0.17 3.37
N THR A 67 -7.02 0.32 4.47
CA THR A 67 -6.28 0.72 5.68
C THR A 67 -5.82 -0.46 6.55
N ASP A 68 -6.19 -1.70 6.20
CA ASP A 68 -5.72 -2.90 6.89
C ASP A 68 -4.32 -3.33 6.42
N PHE A 69 -3.84 -2.80 5.29
CA PHE A 69 -2.56 -3.18 4.68
C PHE A 69 -1.46 -2.13 4.87
N PRO A 70 -0.16 -2.49 4.78
CA PRO A 70 0.93 -1.52 4.91
C PRO A 70 0.94 -0.50 3.77
N LEU A 71 0.81 0.79 4.11
CA LEU A 71 0.74 1.90 3.14
C LEU A 71 1.89 1.91 2.11
N GLU A 72 3.13 1.73 2.55
CA GLU A 72 4.30 1.73 1.66
C GLU A 72 4.23 0.58 0.63
N GLN A 73 3.70 -0.57 1.05
CA GLN A 73 3.58 -1.73 0.17
C GLN A 73 2.42 -1.60 -0.80
N LEU A 74 1.31 -0.96 -0.38
CA LEU A 74 0.22 -0.62 -1.29
C LEU A 74 0.71 0.28 -2.42
N ILE A 75 1.52 1.29 -2.11
CA ILE A 75 2.01 2.22 -3.11
C ILE A 75 2.94 1.51 -4.10
N LYS A 76 3.92 0.74 -3.60
CA LYS A 76 4.77 -0.10 -4.44
C LYS A 76 3.94 -1.05 -5.30
N GLY A 77 2.92 -1.67 -4.71
CA GLY A 77 2.06 -2.62 -5.40
C GLY A 77 1.24 -1.98 -6.50
N ILE A 78 0.61 -0.83 -6.25
CA ILE A 78 -0.11 -0.10 -7.29
C ILE A 78 0.83 0.23 -8.46
N GLU A 79 2.04 0.69 -8.19
CA GLU A 79 3.03 1.00 -9.24
C GLU A 79 3.41 -0.25 -10.05
N THR A 80 3.69 -1.37 -9.38
CA THR A 80 4.03 -2.64 -10.04
C THR A 80 2.86 -3.19 -10.86
N GLU A 81 1.65 -3.28 -10.30
CA GLU A 81 0.50 -3.86 -11.01
C GLU A 81 0.03 -2.98 -12.18
N MET A 82 0.28 -1.67 -12.14
CA MET A 82 0.04 -0.77 -13.27
C MET A 82 0.91 -1.08 -14.51
N GLU A 83 1.96 -1.91 -14.39
CA GLU A 83 2.66 -2.48 -15.54
C GLU A 83 1.84 -3.56 -16.26
N HIS A 84 0.89 -4.16 -15.55
CA HIS A 84 0.07 -5.28 -16.01
C HIS A 84 -1.39 -4.90 -16.30
N THR A 85 -1.90 -3.86 -15.64
CA THR A 85 -3.25 -3.32 -15.87
C THR A 85 -3.23 -1.83 -16.17
N LYS A 86 -4.28 -1.35 -16.85
CA LYS A 86 -4.50 0.08 -17.12
C LYS A 86 -5.43 0.75 -16.10
N ASP A 87 -6.16 -0.05 -15.32
CA ASP A 87 -7.08 0.45 -14.31
C ASP A 87 -6.36 0.50 -12.95
N PRO A 88 -6.13 1.70 -12.38
CA PRO A 88 -5.44 1.84 -11.11
C PRO A 88 -6.27 1.31 -9.92
N MET A 89 -7.60 1.26 -10.02
CA MET A 89 -8.44 0.65 -8.98
C MET A 89 -8.26 -0.87 -8.95
N LEU A 90 -8.12 -1.47 -10.13
CA LEU A 90 -7.83 -2.89 -10.28
C LEU A 90 -6.40 -3.21 -9.82
N ALA A 91 -5.43 -2.34 -10.10
CA ALA A 91 -4.06 -2.47 -9.58
C ALA A 91 -4.03 -2.47 -8.04
N LEU A 92 -4.80 -1.57 -7.42
CA LEU A 92 -4.96 -1.54 -5.96
C LEU A 92 -5.57 -2.84 -5.41
N GLU A 93 -6.62 -3.36 -6.05
CA GLU A 93 -7.27 -4.61 -5.64
C GLU A 93 -6.32 -5.80 -5.68
N ILE A 94 -5.56 -5.95 -6.78
CA ILE A 94 -4.55 -7.02 -6.93
C ILE A 94 -3.43 -6.86 -5.89
N ALA A 95 -2.97 -5.63 -5.64
CA ALA A 95 -1.97 -5.36 -4.62
C ALA A 95 -2.46 -5.73 -3.21
N MET A 96 -3.73 -5.45 -2.89
CA MET A 96 -4.33 -5.84 -1.62
C MET A 96 -4.37 -7.37 -1.47
N ASP A 97 -4.71 -8.10 -2.53
CA ASP A 97 -4.72 -9.57 -2.50
C ASP A 97 -3.34 -10.16 -2.18
N HIS A 98 -2.28 -9.63 -2.79
CA HIS A 98 -0.91 -10.06 -2.49
C HIS A 98 -0.50 -9.73 -1.05
N LEU A 99 -0.89 -8.58 -0.54
CA LEU A 99 -0.56 -8.16 0.82
C LEU A 99 -1.34 -8.93 1.89
N GLU A 100 -2.53 -9.43 1.57
CA GLU A 100 -3.24 -10.35 2.47
C GLU A 100 -2.52 -11.70 2.60
N GLU A 101 -1.79 -12.13 1.56
CA GLU A 101 -0.96 -13.33 1.67
C GLU A 101 0.32 -13.06 2.45
N LEU A 102 0.99 -11.93 2.15
CA LEU A 102 2.26 -11.54 2.71
C LEU A 102 2.38 -10.01 2.80
N ASP A 103 2.45 -9.47 4.01
CA ASP A 103 2.55 -8.03 4.27
C ASP A 103 3.74 -7.34 3.58
N ASP A 104 4.83 -8.05 3.27
CA ASP A 104 6.06 -7.51 2.66
C ASP A 104 6.30 -7.99 1.22
N TYR A 105 5.24 -8.43 0.53
CA TYR A 105 5.29 -9.05 -0.79
C TYR A 105 6.15 -8.25 -1.81
N TYR A 106 5.84 -6.96 -1.98
CA TYR A 106 6.51 -6.14 -3.01
C TYR A 106 7.98 -5.85 -2.67
N THR A 107 8.34 -5.79 -1.39
CA THR A 107 9.76 -5.72 -0.99
C THR A 107 10.51 -7.00 -1.37
N ARG A 108 9.88 -8.17 -1.21
CA ARG A 108 10.51 -9.45 -1.61
C ARG A 108 10.67 -9.52 -3.12
N LEU A 109 9.65 -9.08 -3.86
CA LEU A 109 9.69 -9.02 -5.32
C LEU A 109 10.86 -8.15 -5.79
N GLU A 110 10.97 -6.93 -5.24
CA GLU A 110 12.06 -5.99 -5.54
C GLU A 110 13.45 -6.62 -5.29
N VAL A 111 13.62 -7.34 -4.18
CA VAL A 111 14.88 -8.04 -3.86
C VAL A 111 15.19 -9.15 -4.87
N MET A 112 14.19 -9.88 -5.34
CA MET A 112 14.38 -10.95 -6.32
C MET A 112 14.79 -10.37 -7.69
N GLU A 113 14.16 -9.27 -8.11
CA GLU A 113 14.46 -8.60 -9.37
C GLU A 113 15.85 -7.95 -9.37
N HIS A 114 16.17 -7.19 -8.31
CA HIS A 114 17.49 -6.57 -8.16
C HIS A 114 18.58 -7.60 -7.84
N GLY A 115 18.24 -8.66 -7.11
CA GLY A 115 19.13 -9.79 -6.83
C GLY A 115 19.52 -10.51 -8.11
N HIS A 116 18.56 -10.77 -9.00
CA HIS A 116 18.82 -11.28 -10.34
C HIS A 116 19.75 -10.34 -11.13
N CYS A 117 19.48 -9.03 -11.12
CA CYS A 117 20.37 -8.06 -11.77
C CYS A 117 21.79 -8.07 -11.19
N LYS A 118 21.94 -8.12 -9.86
CA LYS A 118 23.25 -8.16 -9.16
C LYS A 118 24.01 -9.45 -9.44
N MET A 119 23.31 -10.58 -9.54
CA MET A 119 23.91 -11.87 -9.88
C MET A 119 24.31 -11.92 -11.36
N MET A 120 23.51 -11.35 -12.27
CA MET A 120 23.88 -11.18 -13.68
C MET A 120 25.07 -10.23 -13.84
N ALA A 121 25.10 -9.09 -13.14
CA ALA A 121 26.20 -8.13 -13.15
C ALA A 121 27.50 -8.75 -12.58
N ARG A 122 27.42 -9.48 -11.45
CA ARG A 122 28.56 -10.21 -10.89
C ARG A 122 29.02 -11.36 -11.80
N GLY A 123 28.10 -12.04 -12.49
CA GLY A 123 28.41 -13.08 -13.48
C GLY A 123 29.16 -12.52 -14.70
N MET A 124 28.72 -11.37 -15.22
CA MET A 124 29.41 -10.65 -16.30
C MET A 124 30.82 -10.20 -15.87
N MET A 125 31.03 -9.79 -14.61
CA MET A 125 32.36 -9.46 -14.09
C MET A 125 33.28 -10.69 -14.02
N LYS A 126 32.77 -11.88 -13.68
CA LYS A 126 33.57 -13.13 -13.70
C LYS A 126 33.93 -13.57 -15.12
N MET A 127 33.04 -13.37 -16.09
CA MET A 127 33.32 -13.69 -17.50
C MET A 127 34.30 -12.67 -18.15
N LYS A 128 34.24 -11.40 -17.73
CA LYS A 128 35.18 -10.34 -18.16
C LYS A 128 36.59 -10.57 -17.59
N ALA A 129 36.72 -11.11 -16.38
CA ALA A 129 38.01 -11.51 -15.81
C ALA A 129 38.70 -12.63 -16.62
N HIS A 130 37.93 -13.59 -17.15
CA HIS A 130 38.47 -14.65 -18.02
C HIS A 130 38.84 -14.17 -19.43
N LYS A 131 38.28 -13.04 -19.88
CA LYS A 131 38.59 -12.42 -21.19
C LYS A 131 39.67 -11.34 -21.12
N CYS A 132 40.13 -10.98 -19.92
CA CYS A 132 41.21 -10.00 -19.72
C CYS A 132 42.61 -10.58 -19.95
N ALA A 133 42.75 -11.89 -20.18
CA ALA A 133 44.03 -12.53 -20.47
C ALA A 133 44.50 -12.43 -21.94
N MET A 134 43.72 -11.82 -22.86
CA MET A 134 43.96 -11.98 -24.31
C MET A 134 43.79 -10.73 -25.20
N HIS A 135 43.85 -9.50 -24.70
CA HIS A 135 44.06 -8.34 -25.58
C HIS A 135 45.04 -7.34 -24.97
N LYS A 136 46.29 -7.44 -25.44
CA LYS A 136 47.21 -6.30 -25.52
C LYS A 136 46.59 -5.29 -26.49
N ASP A 137 46.90 -4.02 -26.30
CA ASP A 137 46.47 -2.88 -27.13
C ASP A 137 45.19 -2.23 -26.60
N GLY A 138 45.42 -1.42 -25.58
CA GLY A 138 44.40 -0.63 -24.90
C GLY A 138 43.75 0.40 -25.82
N LYS A 139 42.42 0.46 -25.72
CA LYS A 139 41.66 1.70 -25.83
C LYS A 139 40.43 1.57 -24.95
N ALA A 140 40.45 2.22 -23.80
CA ALA A 140 39.34 2.23 -22.85
C ALA A 140 38.15 2.98 -23.48
N ALA A 141 36.98 2.33 -23.49
CA ALA A 141 35.70 3.01 -23.68
C ALA A 141 35.18 3.48 -22.31
N GLU A 142 34.61 4.69 -22.29
CA GLU A 142 34.20 5.45 -21.10
C GLU A 142 33.24 4.72 -20.14
N PRO A 143 33.28 5.04 -18.84
CA PRO A 143 32.43 4.41 -17.83
C PRO A 143 30.98 4.94 -17.87
N CYS A 144 30.03 4.01 -17.94
CA CYS A 144 28.62 4.26 -17.64
C CYS A 144 28.49 4.66 -16.17
N LYS A 145 28.06 5.91 -15.93
CA LYS A 145 27.76 6.44 -14.60
C LYS A 145 26.51 5.75 -14.06
N ALA A 146 26.68 4.94 -13.02
CA ALA A 146 25.60 4.60 -12.10
C ALA A 146 25.89 5.43 -10.83
N GLU A 147 25.17 6.52 -10.68
CA GLU A 147 25.30 7.40 -9.52
C GLU A 147 24.71 6.67 -8.31
N ALA A 148 25.57 6.48 -7.32
CA ALA A 148 25.21 6.07 -5.98
C ALA A 148 24.61 7.28 -5.26
N GLU A 149 23.37 7.15 -4.79
CA GLU A 149 22.82 8.06 -3.80
C GLU A 149 22.58 7.28 -2.51
N ASP A 150 23.65 7.12 -1.74
CA ASP A 150 23.57 6.84 -0.31
C ASP A 150 23.31 8.17 0.40
N LYS A 151 22.05 8.40 0.78
CA LYS A 151 21.66 9.59 1.55
C LYS A 151 21.41 9.20 3.00
N ALA A 152 22.48 9.39 3.78
CA ALA A 152 22.54 9.99 5.10
C ALA A 152 21.81 9.31 6.27
N THR A 153 22.54 9.07 7.37
CA THR A 153 22.35 9.89 8.58
C THR A 153 23.65 9.96 9.40
N THR A 154 24.16 11.18 9.50
CA THR A 154 25.06 11.66 10.55
C THR A 154 24.37 11.62 11.92
N ALA A 155 25.03 11.08 12.94
CA ALA A 155 24.77 11.43 14.33
C ALA A 155 26.11 11.76 14.99
N THR A 156 26.22 13.02 15.36
CA THR A 156 27.28 13.67 16.12
C THR A 156 27.29 13.22 17.59
N GLU A 157 28.45 12.86 18.13
CA GLU A 157 28.74 13.03 19.57
C GLU A 157 30.25 13.19 19.73
N LYS A 158 30.74 14.44 19.81
CA LYS A 158 30.96 15.28 20.99
C LYS A 158 32.25 14.93 21.74
N THR A 159 33.08 15.95 21.79
CA THR A 159 34.35 16.16 22.48
C THR A 159 34.35 15.79 23.96
N ASP A 160 35.46 15.22 24.42
CA ASP A 160 36.24 15.67 25.59
C ASP A 160 37.72 15.30 25.40
#